data_AF-A0A350Z0E5-F1
#
_entry.id   AF-A0A350Z0E5-F1
#
_cell.length_a   1.000
_cell.length_b   1.000
_cell.length_c   1.000
_cell.angle_alpha   90.00
_cell.angle_beta   90.00
_cell.angle_gamma   90.00
#
_symmetry.space_group_name_H-M   'P 1'
#
loop_
_entity.id
_entity.type
_entity.pdbx_description
1 polymer ?
#
loop_
_entity_poly.entity_id
_entity_poly.type
_entity_poly.pdbx_seq_one_letter_code
_entity_poly.pdbx_strand_id
1 'polypeptide(L)'
;MFQIDLTNRFKGSLEKIAKTDKILFAEVNERIKLLAEGYIEQLTIKPIKRKDGQYKIQEIVIRYPSSFRVFYIHVRMDEDAILLVDCRRKKVQKFPSEYFKDLDKCIEKHLYG
;
A
#
# COMPACT_ATOMS: atom_id res chain seq x y z
N MET A 1 -17.71 -2.61 0.29
CA MET A 1 -16.91 -1.73 -0.57
C MET A 1 -16.18 -0.78 0.36
N PHE A 2 -14.86 -0.67 0.22
CA PHE A 2 -14.03 0.16 1.06
C PHE A 2 -13.83 1.55 0.45
N GLN A 3 -13.88 2.58 1.29
CA GLN A 3 -13.41 3.91 0.93
C GLN A 3 -11.88 3.90 0.86
N ILE A 4 -11.30 4.32 -0.26
CA ILE A 4 -9.85 4.37 -0.45
C ILE A 4 -9.37 5.81 -0.29
N ASP A 5 -8.47 6.01 0.67
CA ASP A 5 -7.70 7.25 0.80
C ASP A 5 -6.22 6.99 0.47
N LEU A 6 -5.53 8.03 0.00
CA LEU A 6 -4.15 7.95 -0.49
C LEU A 6 -3.28 8.99 0.20
N THR A 7 -2.17 8.54 0.80
CA THR A 7 -1.15 9.48 1.28
C THR A 7 -0.50 10.23 0.11
N ASN A 8 0.06 11.41 0.38
CA ASN A 8 0.86 12.15 -0.61
C ASN A 8 2.05 11.33 -1.12
N ARG A 9 2.62 10.48 -0.27
CA ARG A 9 3.70 9.56 -0.67
C ARG A 9 3.20 8.55 -1.69
N PHE A 10 2.05 7.94 -1.46
CA PHE A 10 1.44 6.99 -2.39
C PHE A 10 1.17 7.64 -3.74
N LYS A 11 0.55 8.83 -3.74
CA LYS A 11 0.28 9.61 -4.96
C LYS A 11 1.57 9.83 -5.76
N GLY A 12 2.63 10.31 -5.12
CA GLY A 12 3.92 10.54 -5.77
C GLY A 12 4.58 9.25 -6.30
N SER A 13 4.46 8.13 -5.59
CA SER A 13 4.95 6.82 -6.07
C SER A 13 4.14 6.35 -7.28
N LEU A 14 2.82 6.50 -7.25
CA LEU A 14 1.91 6.10 -8.33
C LEU A 14 2.14 6.93 -9.61
N GLU A 15 2.30 8.25 -9.48
CA GLU A 15 2.62 9.14 -10.59
C GLU A 15 3.94 8.78 -11.29
N LYS A 16 4.97 8.41 -10.51
CA LYS A 16 6.25 7.96 -11.08
C LYS A 16 6.06 6.69 -11.92
N ILE A 17 5.21 5.77 -11.48
CA ILE A 17 4.93 4.53 -12.21
C ILE A 17 4.12 4.84 -13.46
N ALA A 18 3.11 5.70 -13.38
CA ALA A 18 2.32 6.13 -14.53
C ALA A 18 3.20 6.67 -15.69
N LYS A 19 4.28 7.37 -15.34
CA LYS A 19 5.25 7.92 -16.31
C LYS A 19 6.27 6.92 -16.83
N THR A 20 6.59 5.86 -16.07
CA THR A 20 7.74 4.97 -16.36
C THR A 20 7.36 3.55 -16.77
N ASP A 21 6.21 3.04 -16.34
CA ASP A 21 5.76 1.67 -16.56
C ASP A 21 4.23 1.61 -16.57
N LYS A 22 3.64 1.80 -17.76
CA LYS A 22 2.18 1.83 -17.96
C LYS A 22 1.51 0.50 -17.62
N ILE A 23 2.20 -0.63 -17.83
CA ILE A 23 1.67 -1.96 -17.54
C ILE A 23 1.58 -2.15 -16.03
N LEU A 24 2.66 -1.81 -15.31
CA LEU A 24 2.64 -1.86 -13.84
C LEU A 24 1.63 -0.88 -13.24
N PHE A 25 1.49 0.31 -13.83
CA PHE A 25 0.48 1.28 -13.39
C PHE A 25 -0.94 0.71 -13.51
N ALA A 26 -1.28 0.10 -14.66
CA ALA A 26 -2.58 -0.53 -14.87
C ALA A 26 -2.82 -1.67 -13.85
N GLU A 27 -1.83 -2.54 -13.65
CA GLU A 27 -1.92 -3.62 -12.68
C GLU A 27 -2.11 -3.10 -11.24
N VAL A 28 -1.38 -2.07 -10.83
CA VAL A 28 -1.54 -1.46 -9.51
C VAL A 28 -2.96 -0.92 -9.33
N ASN A 29 -3.50 -0.20 -10.31
CA ASN A 29 -4.86 0.32 -10.24
C ASN A 29 -5.91 -0.80 -10.18
N GLU A 30 -5.73 -1.88 -10.93
CA GLU A 30 -6.64 -3.02 -10.88
C GLU A 30 -6.65 -3.67 -9.49
N ARG A 31 -5.47 -3.84 -8.86
CA ARG A 31 -5.39 -4.36 -7.49
C ARG A 31 -6.01 -3.43 -6.45
N ILE A 32 -5.88 -2.11 -6.63
CA ILE A 32 -6.54 -1.12 -5.76
C ILE A 32 -8.06 -1.19 -5.95
N LYS A 33 -8.55 -1.35 -7.18
CA LYS A 33 -9.97 -1.49 -7.48
C LYS A 33 -10.56 -2.73 -6.81
N LEU A 34 -9.92 -3.90 -6.97
CA LEU A 34 -10.33 -5.13 -6.29
C LEU A 34 -10.34 -4.97 -4.76
N LEU A 35 -9.34 -4.26 -4.22
CA LEU A 35 -9.28 -3.96 -2.78
C LEU A 35 -10.48 -3.10 -2.36
N ALA A 36 -10.79 -2.04 -3.11
CA ALA A 36 -11.92 -1.16 -2.87
C ALA A 36 -13.26 -1.88 -2.97
N GLU A 37 -13.43 -2.77 -3.94
CA GLU A 37 -14.66 -3.54 -4.13
C GLU A 37 -14.83 -4.65 -3.07
N GLY A 38 -13.75 -4.98 -2.36
CA GLY A 38 -13.75 -5.97 -1.28
C GLY A 38 -13.45 -7.40 -1.74
N TYR A 39 -12.94 -7.58 -2.95
CA TYR A 39 -12.50 -8.87 -3.51
C TYR A 39 -11.13 -9.28 -2.96
N ILE A 40 -11.04 -9.41 -1.63
CA ILE A 40 -9.79 -9.67 -0.91
C ILE A 40 -9.18 -11.01 -1.32
N GLU A 41 -10.01 -12.03 -1.58
CA GLU A 41 -9.61 -13.35 -2.04
C GLU A 41 -8.91 -13.34 -3.42
N GLN A 42 -9.13 -12.31 -4.23
CA GLN A 42 -8.46 -12.13 -5.52
C GLN A 42 -7.09 -11.44 -5.40
N LEU A 43 -6.72 -11.01 -4.19
CA LEU A 43 -5.48 -10.32 -3.88
C LEU A 43 -4.52 -11.24 -3.11
N THR A 44 -3.24 -11.18 -3.46
CA THR A 44 -2.19 -11.80 -2.62
C THR A 44 -1.79 -10.82 -1.52
N ILE A 45 -2.45 -10.89 -0.37
CA ILE A 45 -2.20 -9.99 0.77
C ILE A 45 -1.31 -10.66 1.81
N LYS A 46 -0.36 -9.90 2.37
CA LYS A 46 0.49 -10.35 3.48
C LYS A 46 0.54 -9.31 4.58
N PRO A 47 0.31 -9.67 5.85
CA PRO A 47 0.56 -8.76 6.96
C PRO A 47 2.07 -8.58 7.17
N ILE A 48 2.50 -7.34 7.43
CA ILE A 48 3.89 -7.05 7.79
C ILE A 48 4.06 -7.32 9.28
N LYS A 49 4.81 -8.37 9.63
CA LYS A 49 5.15 -8.70 11.01
C LYS A 49 6.24 -7.76 11.53
N ARG A 50 5.93 -6.94 12.54
CA ARG A 50 6.86 -6.01 13.20
C ARG A 50 6.70 -6.15 14.72
N LYS A 51 7.80 -6.10 15.47
CA LYS A 51 7.75 -6.12 16.96
C LYS A 51 7.16 -4.82 17.51
N ASP A 52 7.61 -3.68 17.00
CA ASP A 52 7.27 -2.35 17.53
C ASP A 52 6.46 -1.51 16.52
N GLY A 53 5.61 -2.17 15.71
CA GLY A 53 4.82 -1.49 14.69
C GLY A 53 3.56 -0.88 15.29
N GLN A 54 3.41 0.45 15.16
CA GLN A 54 2.23 1.18 15.64
C GLN A 54 0.97 0.84 14.84
N TYR A 55 1.13 0.65 13.52
CA TYR A 55 0.02 0.34 12.61
C TYR A 55 0.08 -1.10 12.07
N LYS A 56 -1.09 -1.68 11.81
CA LYS A 56 -1.24 -2.98 11.15
C LYS A 56 -1.09 -2.84 9.64
N ILE A 57 0.15 -2.70 9.17
CA ILE A 57 0.46 -2.57 7.73
C ILE A 57 0.28 -3.93 7.03
N GLN A 58 -0.42 -3.90 5.91
CA GLN A 58 -0.57 -5.00 4.98
C GLN A 58 0.10 -4.66 3.64
N GLU A 59 0.61 -5.68 2.95
CA GLU A 59 1.11 -5.55 1.58
C GLU A 59 0.25 -6.35 0.60
N ILE A 60 -0.12 -5.74 -0.52
CA ILE A 60 -0.54 -6.48 -1.73
C ILE A 60 0.71 -6.82 -2.51
N VAL A 61 0.86 -8.10 -2.82
CA VAL A 61 1.98 -8.65 -3.59
C VAL A 61 1.61 -8.72 -5.07
N ILE A 62 2.23 -7.87 -5.86
CA ILE A 62 2.14 -7.90 -7.32
C ILE A 62 3.40 -8.60 -7.84
N ARG A 63 3.24 -9.71 -8.59
CA ARG A 63 4.35 -10.51 -9.13
C ARG A 63 4.69 -10.18 -10.58
N TYR A 64 3.71 -9.74 -11.35
CA TYR A 64 3.81 -9.37 -12.76
C TYR A 64 3.32 -7.92 -12.93
N PRO A 65 3.90 -7.08 -13.82
CA PRO A 65 5.07 -7.35 -14.69
C PRO A 65 6.40 -7.37 -13.93
N SER A 66 6.40 -7.03 -12.63
CA SER A 66 7.58 -7.13 -11.78
C SER A 66 7.19 -7.32 -10.32
N SER A 67 8.14 -7.75 -9.48
CA SER A 67 7.95 -7.85 -8.04
C SER A 67 7.73 -6.46 -7.42
N PHE A 68 6.47 -6.14 -7.15
CA PHE A 68 6.02 -4.85 -6.68
C PHE A 68 5.11 -5.00 -5.47
N ARG A 69 5.08 -3.99 -4.59
CA ARG A 69 4.30 -3.99 -3.35
C ARG A 69 3.48 -2.72 -3.24
N VAL A 70 2.25 -2.88 -2.81
CA VAL A 70 1.35 -1.78 -2.39
C VAL A 70 1.12 -1.97 -0.89
N PHE A 71 1.44 -0.97 -0.09
CA PHE A 71 1.29 -1.00 1.37
C PHE A 71 0.06 -0.19 1.78
N TYR A 72 -0.74 -0.77 2.67
CA TYR A 72 -1.97 -0.12 3.14
C TYR A 72 -2.26 -0.47 4.60
N ILE A 73 -3.18 0.29 5.21
CA ILE A 73 -3.76 0.01 6.53
C ILE A 73 -5.29 0.12 6.45
N HIS A 74 -5.98 -0.58 7.35
CA HIS A 74 -7.38 -0.29 7.66
C HIS A 74 -7.46 0.85 8.69
N VAL A 75 -8.30 1.84 8.44
CA VAL A 75 -8.57 2.95 9.37
C VAL A 75 -9.90 2.66 10.06
N ARG A 76 -9.91 2.63 11.40
CA ARG A 76 -11.08 2.25 12.22
C ARG A 76 -11.92 3.44 12.69
N MET A 77 -11.92 4.54 11.95
CA MET A 77 -12.79 5.67 12.26
C MET A 77 -14.09 5.48 11.48
N ASP A 78 -14.98 4.69 12.05
CA ASP A 78 -16.41 4.53 11.70
C ASP A 78 -16.80 4.02 10.30
N GLU A 79 -15.88 3.81 9.37
CA GLU A 79 -16.17 3.24 8.04
C GLU A 79 -15.16 2.16 7.61
N ASP A 80 -15.57 1.33 6.65
CA ASP A 80 -14.73 0.42 5.87
C ASP A 80 -13.70 1.25 5.06
N ALA A 81 -12.76 1.92 5.73
CA ALA A 81 -11.78 2.80 5.11
C ALA A 81 -10.39 2.13 5.06
N ILE A 82 -9.74 2.28 3.91
CA ILE A 82 -8.39 1.82 3.66
C ILE A 82 -7.53 3.02 3.26
N LEU A 83 -6.40 3.18 3.93
CA LEU A 83 -5.38 4.17 3.57
C LEU A 83 -4.24 3.48 2.83
N LEU A 84 -4.02 3.83 1.56
CA LEU A 84 -2.85 3.42 0.80
C LEU A 84 -1.66 4.32 1.15
N VAL A 85 -0.58 3.72 1.65
CA VAL A 85 0.52 4.42 2.31
C VAL A 85 1.70 4.64 1.38
N ASP A 86 2.15 3.59 0.68
CA ASP A 86 3.23 3.67 -0.31
C ASP A 86 3.14 2.50 -1.29
N CYS A 87 3.81 2.63 -2.43
CA CYS A 87 3.97 1.54 -3.38
C CYS A 87 5.36 1.55 -4.02
N ARG A 88 6.00 0.38 -4.12
CA ARG A 88 7.37 0.30 -4.67
C ARG A 88 7.76 -1.09 -5.16
N ARG A 89 8.74 -1.11 -6.08
CA ARG A 89 9.43 -2.34 -6.52
C ARG A 89 10.21 -2.93 -5.34
N LYS A 90 10.12 -4.25 -5.19
CA LYS A 90 10.91 -5.00 -4.21
C LYS A 90 12.29 -5.29 -4.79
N LYS A 91 13.28 -4.47 -4.42
CA LYS A 91 14.69 -4.62 -4.82
C LYS A 91 15.51 -5.54 -3.89
N VAL A 92 14.99 -5.82 -2.70
CA VAL A 92 15.69 -6.55 -1.62
C VAL A 92 14.85 -7.70 -1.11
N GLN A 93 15.47 -8.72 -0.51
CA GLN A 93 14.77 -9.91 0.00
C GLN A 93 13.73 -9.55 1.09
N LYS A 94 14.05 -8.58 1.95
CA LYS A 94 13.17 -8.02 3.00
C LYS A 94 13.35 -6.50 3.06
N PHE A 95 12.27 -5.76 3.28
CA PHE A 95 12.37 -4.31 3.52
C PHE A 95 12.97 -4.06 4.92
N PRO A 96 13.84 -3.05 5.07
CA PRO A 96 14.44 -2.73 6.36
C PRO A 96 13.39 -2.21 7.35
N SER A 97 13.63 -2.41 8.65
CA SER A 97 12.73 -1.93 9.72
C SER A 97 12.54 -0.41 9.67
N GLU A 98 13.59 0.34 9.35
CA GLU A 98 13.56 1.79 9.22
C GLU A 98 12.57 2.28 8.16
N TYR A 99 12.42 1.54 7.05
CA TYR A 99 11.42 1.86 6.04
C TYR A 99 10.01 1.81 6.62
N PHE A 100 9.73 0.83 7.48
CA PHE A 100 8.41 0.69 8.09
C PHE A 100 8.16 1.73 9.19
N LYS A 101 9.19 2.17 9.91
CA LYS A 101 9.10 3.34 10.82
C LYS A 101 8.78 4.62 10.04
N ASP A 102 9.36 4.78 8.85
CA ASP A 102 9.08 5.91 7.96
C ASP A 102 7.65 5.84 7.39
N LEU A 103 7.11 4.64 7.12
CA LEU A 103 5.69 4.47 6.79
C LEU A 103 4.79 4.85 7.97
N ASP A 104 5.15 4.49 9.21
CA ASP A 104 4.35 4.86 10.40
C ASP A 104 4.26 6.40 10.53
N LYS A 105 5.37 7.13 10.37
CA LYS A 105 5.36 8.61 10.34
C LYS A 105 4.49 9.18 9.22
N CYS A 106 4.50 8.54 8.05
CA CYS A 106 3.67 8.96 6.92
C CYS A 106 2.18 8.77 7.21
N ILE A 107 1.82 7.69 7.92
CA ILE A 107 0.44 7.43 8.35
C ILE A 107 0.02 8.46 9.40
N GLU A 108 0.84 8.68 10.45
CA GLU A 108 0.54 9.67 11.50
C GLU A 108 0.30 11.06 10.92
N LYS A 109 1.19 11.50 10.02
CA LYS A 109 1.07 12.80 9.36
C LYS A 109 -0.23 12.92 8.56
N HIS A 110 -0.71 11.84 7.95
CA HIS A 110 -1.93 11.88 7.14
C HIS A 110 -3.20 11.87 8.00
N LEU A 111 -3.17 11.14 9.12
CA LEU A 111 -4.34 10.99 9.99
C LEU A 111 -4.48 12.12 11.02
N TYR A 112 -3.39 12.76 11.43
CA TYR A 112 -3.36 13.72 12.53
C TYR A 112 -2.65 15.05 12.21
N GLY A 113 -2.02 15.17 11.04
CA GLY A 113 -1.29 16.36 10.61
C GLY A 113 -2.11 17.21 9.66
#